data_AF-A0A2K9YDC7-F1
#
_entry.id   AF-A0A2K9YDC7-F1
#
_cell.length_a   1.000
_cell.length_b   1.000
_cell.length_c   1.000
_cell.angle_alpha   90.00
_cell.angle_beta   90.00
_cell.angle_gamma   90.00
#
_symmetry.space_group_name_H-M   'P 1'
#
loop_
_entity.id
_entity.type
_entity.pdbx_description
1 polymer ?
#
loop_
_entity_poly.entity_id
_entity_poly.type
_entity_poly.pdbx_seq_one_letter_code
_entity_poly.pdbx_strand_id
1 'polypeptide(L)'
;MCSQRTRDARCGQSAPLLKREFERHLRPLGLFRDAHDERPGGCGIYFISHVGGHKFSANIMVYRRGDAVATTEEPQVYGESGKGDDEKGMKRDGGAMGEAAQCIWLARVRPEDCEGIVKFTLLQGKVVKPQSQLRGGFDRTKGLVSW
;
A
#
# COMPACT_ATOMS: atom_id res chain seq x y z
N MET A 1 -7.34 4.03 -5.21
CA MET A 1 -8.59 4.42 -4.50
C MET A 1 -9.68 4.71 -5.51
N CYS A 2 -10.91 4.27 -5.29
CA CYS A 2 -12.04 4.54 -6.21
C CYS A 2 -12.46 6.01 -6.14
N SER A 3 -12.52 6.69 -7.28
CA SER A 3 -12.93 8.10 -7.38
C SER A 3 -14.17 8.33 -8.26
N GLN A 4 -14.92 7.26 -8.59
CA GLN A 4 -16.13 7.34 -9.42
C GLN A 4 -17.12 8.35 -8.85
N ARG A 5 -17.69 9.19 -9.73
CA ARG A 5 -18.76 10.14 -9.38
C ARG A 5 -20.11 9.77 -9.96
N THR A 6 -20.14 8.96 -11.01
CA THR A 6 -21.35 8.54 -11.71
C THR A 6 -22.02 7.36 -11.00
N ARG A 7 -23.36 7.33 -10.99
CA ARG A 7 -24.24 6.40 -10.24
C ARG A 7 -24.20 6.54 -8.72
N ASP A 8 -23.01 6.62 -8.12
CA ASP A 8 -22.81 6.88 -6.69
C ASP A 8 -21.61 7.81 -6.50
N ALA A 9 -21.86 9.02 -5.99
CA ALA A 9 -20.84 10.05 -5.85
C ALA A 9 -19.98 9.93 -4.58
N ARG A 10 -20.34 9.06 -3.63
CA ARG A 10 -19.68 8.99 -2.31
C ARG A 10 -18.19 8.65 -2.43
N CYS A 11 -17.80 7.77 -3.37
CA CYS A 11 -16.39 7.50 -3.65
C CYS A 11 -15.68 8.73 -4.21
N GLY A 12 -16.26 9.41 -5.20
CA GLY A 12 -15.69 10.62 -5.79
C GLY A 12 -15.64 11.83 -4.86
N GLN A 13 -16.49 11.88 -3.83
CA GLN A 13 -16.45 12.90 -2.77
C GLN A 13 -15.37 12.58 -1.72
N SER A 14 -15.29 11.32 -1.26
CA SER A 14 -14.37 10.90 -0.20
C SER A 14 -12.92 10.74 -0.68
N ALA A 15 -12.69 10.30 -1.92
CA ALA A 15 -11.35 10.03 -2.46
C ALA A 15 -10.34 11.18 -2.29
N PRO A 16 -10.64 12.44 -2.65
CA PRO A 16 -9.69 13.55 -2.45
C PRO A 16 -9.43 13.86 -0.97
N LEU A 17 -10.42 13.70 -0.09
CA LEU A 17 -10.27 13.92 1.35
C LEU A 17 -9.34 12.87 1.96
N LEU A 18 -9.61 11.60 1.65
CA LEU A 18 -8.79 10.48 2.09
C LEU A 18 -7.35 10.57 1.54
N LYS A 19 -7.17 10.97 0.27
CA LYS A 19 -5.83 11.18 -0.30
C LYS A 19 -5.03 12.21 0.50
N ARG A 20 -5.62 13.36 0.82
CA ARG A 20 -4.96 14.39 1.64
C ARG A 20 -4.58 13.86 3.02
N GLU A 21 -5.43 13.04 3.63
CA GLU A 21 -5.15 12.46 4.94
C GLU A 21 -4.05 11.40 4.90
N PHE A 22 -4.03 10.54 3.90
CA PHE A 22 -2.91 9.62 3.69
C PHE A 22 -1.60 10.36 3.44
N GLU A 23 -1.61 11.42 2.64
CA GLU A 23 -0.43 12.27 2.44
C GLU A 23 0.09 12.86 3.76
N ARG A 24 -0.82 13.35 4.62
CA ARG A 24 -0.48 13.89 5.93
C ARG A 24 0.30 12.89 6.79
N HIS A 25 -0.03 11.60 6.71
CA HIS A 25 0.64 10.54 7.46
C HIS A 25 1.89 9.98 6.78
N LEU A 26 1.94 9.95 5.44
CA LEU A 26 3.08 9.40 4.70
C LEU A 26 4.25 10.39 4.58
N ARG A 27 3.98 11.70 4.55
CA ARG A 27 5.02 12.74 4.42
C ARG A 27 6.01 12.75 5.59
N PRO A 28 5.59 12.72 6.88
CA PRO A 28 6.51 12.67 8.02
C PRO A 28 7.40 11.42 8.03
N LEU A 29 6.94 10.33 7.41
CA LEU A 29 7.69 9.08 7.30
C LEU A 29 8.64 9.07 6.09
N GLY A 30 8.65 10.11 5.25
CA GLY A 30 9.42 10.13 4.00
C GLY A 30 8.95 9.11 2.95
N LEU A 31 7.77 8.51 3.15
CA LEU A 31 7.24 7.42 2.33
C LEU A 31 6.34 7.90 1.20
N PHE A 32 5.87 9.14 1.23
CA PHE A 32 5.00 9.64 0.14
C PHE A 32 5.76 9.71 -1.19
N ARG A 33 5.15 9.18 -2.26
CA ARG A 33 5.63 9.30 -3.64
C ARG A 33 4.54 9.96 -4.49
N ASP A 34 4.91 11.03 -5.19
CA ASP A 34 4.04 11.63 -6.20
C ASP A 34 4.22 10.94 -7.56
N ALA A 35 3.53 11.44 -8.59
CA ALA A 35 3.56 10.84 -9.92
C ALA A 35 4.90 11.02 -10.67
N HIS A 36 5.83 11.84 -10.15
CA HIS A 36 7.11 12.16 -10.78
C HIS A 36 8.29 11.71 -9.89
N ASP A 37 8.00 11.13 -8.73
CA ASP A 37 8.97 10.61 -7.77
C ASP A 37 9.29 9.15 -8.07
N GLU A 38 10.39 8.91 -8.77
CA GLU A 38 10.88 7.58 -9.15
C GLU A 38 11.79 6.94 -8.09
N ARG A 39 11.96 7.56 -6.92
CA ARG A 39 12.83 7.00 -5.87
C ARG A 39 12.31 5.62 -5.43
N PRO A 40 13.19 4.64 -5.23
CA PRO A 40 12.79 3.32 -4.77
C PRO A 40 12.10 3.39 -3.40
N GLY A 41 11.17 2.47 -3.19
CA GLY A 41 10.36 2.41 -1.97
C GLY A 41 9.31 3.53 -1.88
N GLY A 42 8.73 3.68 -0.69
CA GLY A 42 7.61 4.59 -0.48
C GLY A 42 6.28 4.06 -1.02
N CYS A 43 5.30 4.94 -1.09
CA CYS A 43 3.91 4.65 -1.41
C CYS A 43 3.33 5.77 -2.28
N GLY A 44 2.95 5.39 -3.51
CA GLY A 44 2.17 6.23 -4.40
C GLY A 44 0.66 6.04 -4.16
N ILE A 45 -0.09 7.13 -4.19
CA ILE A 45 -1.55 7.10 -4.06
C ILE A 45 -2.18 7.43 -5.40
N TYR A 46 -2.85 6.43 -5.98
CA TYR A 46 -3.49 6.55 -7.29
C TYR A 46 -5.01 6.45 -7.19
N PHE A 47 -5.69 7.21 -8.05
CA PHE A 47 -7.11 7.06 -8.28
C PHE A 47 -7.37 6.06 -9.40
N ILE A 48 -8.44 5.29 -9.24
CA ILE A 48 -9.01 4.45 -10.29
C ILE A 48 -10.43 4.93 -10.54
N SER A 49 -10.90 4.76 -11.78
CA SER A 49 -12.24 5.17 -12.20
C SER A 49 -13.30 4.58 -11.28
N HIS A 50 -13.43 3.25 -11.27
CA HIS A 50 -14.39 2.53 -10.45
C HIS A 50 -13.82 1.20 -9.98
N VAL A 51 -14.23 0.80 -8.78
CA VAL A 51 -14.16 -0.59 -8.32
C VAL A 51 -15.54 -0.97 -7.84
N GLY A 52 -15.96 -2.20 -8.14
CA GLY A 52 -17.28 -2.71 -7.76
C GLY A 52 -17.55 -2.57 -6.25
N GLY A 53 -18.82 -2.66 -5.86
CA GLY A 53 -19.20 -2.52 -4.45
C GLY A 53 -19.44 -1.08 -4.00
N HIS A 54 -20.17 -0.27 -4.80
CA HIS A 54 -20.61 1.09 -4.40
C HIS A 54 -21.36 1.10 -3.05
N LYS A 55 -22.00 -0.02 -2.68
CA LYS A 55 -22.63 -0.22 -1.35
C LYS A 55 -21.65 0.05 -0.20
N PHE A 56 -20.35 -0.16 -0.43
CA PHE A 56 -19.29 -0.11 0.56
C PHE A 56 -18.31 1.05 0.35
N SER A 57 -18.68 2.09 -0.41
CA SER A 57 -17.99 3.39 -0.67
C SER A 57 -16.67 3.71 0.08
N ALA A 58 -15.79 4.49 -0.54
CA ALA A 58 -14.41 4.72 -0.06
C ALA A 58 -13.55 3.44 -0.13
N ASN A 59 -13.49 2.84 -1.32
CA ASN A 59 -12.69 1.66 -1.59
C ASN A 59 -11.21 2.00 -1.79
N ILE A 60 -10.35 1.23 -1.12
CA ILE A 60 -8.89 1.33 -1.16
C ILE A 60 -8.32 -0.06 -1.40
N MET A 61 -7.41 -0.17 -2.35
CA MET A 61 -6.63 -1.39 -2.59
C MET A 61 -5.18 -1.06 -2.27
N VAL A 62 -4.59 -1.83 -1.38
CA VAL A 62 -3.20 -1.68 -0.94
C VAL A 62 -2.40 -2.81 -1.55
N TYR A 63 -1.48 -2.46 -2.44
CA TYR A 63 -0.54 -3.41 -3.03
C TYR A 63 0.83 -3.25 -2.37
N ARG A 64 1.36 -4.33 -1.83
CA ARG A 64 2.70 -4.36 -1.22
C ARG A 64 3.59 -5.30 -2.01
N ARG A 65 4.83 -4.86 -2.25
CA ARG A 65 5.88 -5.70 -2.84
C ARG A 65 6.40 -6.69 -1.78
N GLY A 66 7.00 -7.78 -2.24
CA GLY A 66 7.53 -8.82 -1.35
C GLY A 66 8.74 -8.37 -0.52
N ASP A 67 9.54 -7.44 -1.04
CA ASP A 67 10.67 -6.80 -0.36
C ASP A 67 10.23 -5.80 0.72
N ALA A 68 9.03 -5.22 0.62
CA ALA A 68 8.45 -4.31 1.61
C ALA A 68 8.14 -4.97 2.98
N VAL A 69 8.37 -6.27 3.12
CA VAL A 69 8.16 -7.04 4.35
C VAL A 69 9.38 -6.97 5.30
N ALA A 70 10.56 -6.54 4.83
CA ALA A 70 11.81 -6.64 5.58
C ALA A 70 12.15 -5.45 6.51
N THR A 71 11.43 -4.33 6.47
CA THR A 71 11.80 -3.13 7.25
C THR A 71 11.10 -3.08 8.61
N THR A 72 11.48 -3.97 9.53
CA THR A 72 11.23 -3.76 10.97
C THR A 72 12.51 -3.40 11.74
N GLU A 73 13.62 -3.21 11.04
CA GLU A 73 14.85 -2.67 11.62
C GLU A 73 15.00 -1.19 11.24
N GLU A 74 15.46 -0.39 12.21
CA GLU A 74 15.58 1.07 12.20
C GLU A 74 16.19 1.65 10.90
N PRO A 75 15.84 2.90 10.51
CA PRO A 75 16.34 3.50 9.28
C PRO A 75 17.85 3.78 9.39
N GLN A 76 18.68 2.88 8.86
CA GLN A 76 20.11 3.14 8.73
C GLN A 76 20.35 4.17 7.63
N VAL A 77 21.03 5.23 8.04
CA VAL A 77 21.49 6.39 7.28
C VAL A 77 22.28 5.95 6.04
N TYR A 78 21.98 6.54 4.88
CA TYR A 78 22.72 6.31 3.63
C TYR A 78 24.19 6.69 3.81
N GLY A 79 25.06 5.68 3.78
CA GLY A 79 26.51 5.78 3.78
C GLY A 79 27.12 5.02 2.61
N GLU A 80 28.16 5.61 2.04
CA GLU A 80 28.93 5.29 0.83
C GLU A 80 29.37 3.82 0.65
N SER A 81 29.53 3.43 -0.62
CA SER A 81 29.93 2.08 -1.07
C SER A 81 31.41 1.76 -0.82
N GLY A 82 31.70 0.52 -0.37
CA GLY A 82 33.05 -0.03 -0.28
C GLY A 82 33.12 -1.56 -0.10
N LYS A 83 33.09 -2.27 -1.25
CA LYS A 83 33.61 -3.62 -1.64
C LYS A 83 34.05 -4.71 -0.62
N GLY A 84 33.62 -5.93 -0.97
CA GLY A 84 34.34 -7.23 -0.88
C GLY A 84 33.75 -8.23 0.14
N ASP A 85 33.60 -9.53 -0.09
CA ASP A 85 33.60 -10.45 -1.24
C ASP A 85 32.83 -11.72 -0.79
N ASP A 86 32.27 -12.44 -1.77
CA ASP A 86 31.80 -13.84 -1.81
C ASP A 86 31.33 -14.60 -0.53
N GLU A 87 30.05 -15.02 -0.53
CA GLU A 87 29.70 -16.46 -0.49
C GLU A 87 28.21 -16.77 -0.77
N LYS A 88 28.01 -17.66 -1.75
CA LYS A 88 26.85 -18.49 -2.14
C LYS A 88 25.48 -18.21 -1.48
N GLY A 89 24.63 -17.49 -2.21
CA GLY A 89 23.17 -17.54 -2.09
C GLY A 89 22.54 -17.58 -3.48
N MET A 90 21.63 -18.54 -3.70
CA MET A 90 20.88 -18.77 -4.94
C MET A 90 20.43 -17.43 -5.58
N LYS A 91 21.05 -17.04 -6.69
CA LYS A 91 20.59 -15.90 -7.50
C LYS A 91 19.24 -16.29 -8.10
N ARG A 92 18.15 -15.79 -7.52
CA ARG A 92 16.89 -15.65 -8.25
C ARG A 92 17.10 -14.50 -9.22
N ASP A 93 17.02 -14.83 -10.50
CA ASP A 93 17.16 -13.94 -11.64
C ASP A 93 16.58 -12.55 -11.41
N GLY A 94 17.26 -11.56 -11.99
CA GLY A 94 16.93 -10.13 -11.96
C GLY A 94 15.48 -9.86 -12.33
N GLY A 95 14.63 -9.83 -11.31
CA GLY A 95 13.18 -9.80 -11.45
C GLY A 95 12.72 -8.47 -12.05
N ALA A 96 12.06 -8.57 -13.20
CA ALA A 96 11.12 -7.59 -13.70
C ALA A 96 10.36 -6.93 -12.53
N MET A 97 10.32 -5.59 -12.52
CA MET A 97 9.50 -4.72 -11.65
C MET A 97 8.55 -5.52 -10.72
N GLY A 98 9.08 -5.94 -9.57
CA GLY A 98 8.57 -7.08 -8.80
C GLY A 98 7.06 -7.06 -8.56
N GLU A 99 6.39 -8.14 -8.92
CA GLU A 99 4.95 -8.33 -8.72
C GLU A 99 4.54 -8.09 -7.25
N ALA A 100 3.30 -7.63 -7.04
CA ALA A 100 2.76 -7.45 -5.69
C ALA A 100 2.69 -8.80 -4.96
N ALA A 101 3.35 -8.89 -3.80
CA ALA A 101 3.28 -10.05 -2.92
C ALA A 101 1.99 -10.09 -2.13
N GLN A 102 1.41 -8.92 -1.84
CA GLN A 102 0.18 -8.80 -1.05
C GLN A 102 -0.74 -7.75 -1.66
N CYS A 103 -2.04 -8.06 -1.72
CA CYS A 103 -3.10 -7.10 -2.01
C CYS A 103 -4.13 -7.14 -0.88
N ILE A 104 -4.45 -5.99 -0.30
CA ILE A 104 -5.48 -5.84 0.73
C ILE A 104 -6.55 -4.87 0.22
N TRP A 105 -7.76 -5.36 0.00
CA TRP A 105 -8.89 -4.51 -0.43
C TRP A 105 -9.74 -4.13 0.77
N LEU A 106 -9.75 -2.83 1.09
CA LEU A 106 -10.53 -2.21 2.13
C LEU A 106 -11.67 -1.36 1.54
N ALA A 107 -12.73 -1.18 2.31
CA ALA A 107 -13.77 -0.20 2.01
C ALA A 107 -14.36 0.39 3.28
N ARG A 108 -15.28 1.37 3.16
CA ARG A 108 -15.77 2.18 4.29
C ARG A 108 -14.64 2.87 5.06
N VAL A 109 -13.56 3.23 4.37
CA VAL A 109 -12.43 3.92 4.98
C VAL A 109 -12.81 5.36 5.30
N ARG A 110 -12.51 5.79 6.52
CA ARG A 110 -12.70 7.15 7.02
C ARG A 110 -11.35 7.84 7.25
N PRO A 111 -11.30 9.18 7.34
CA PRO A 111 -10.08 9.90 7.67
C PRO A 111 -9.38 9.37 8.93
N GLU A 112 -10.15 9.05 9.98
CA GLU A 112 -9.63 8.50 11.24
C GLU A 112 -8.89 7.14 11.07
N ASP A 113 -9.14 6.41 9.98
CA ASP A 113 -8.51 5.12 9.71
C ASP A 113 -7.15 5.26 9.03
N CYS A 114 -6.87 6.41 8.39
CA CYS A 114 -5.71 6.59 7.51
C CYS A 114 -4.39 6.32 8.24
N GLU A 115 -4.23 6.80 9.47
CA GLU A 115 -3.04 6.56 10.27
C GLU A 115 -2.80 5.06 10.54
N GLY A 116 -3.87 4.36 10.93
CA GLY A 116 -3.81 2.92 11.21
C GLY A 116 -3.52 2.11 9.95
N ILE A 117 -4.11 2.48 8.82
CA ILE A 117 -3.83 1.86 7.53
C ILE A 117 -2.36 2.07 7.13
N VAL A 118 -1.78 3.26 7.36
CA VAL A 118 -0.35 3.48 7.11
C VAL A 118 0.50 2.59 8.01
N LYS A 119 0.31 2.67 9.33
CA LYS A 119 1.17 1.98 10.31
C LYS A 119 1.07 0.46 10.25
N PHE A 120 -0.13 -0.08 10.07
CA PHE A 120 -0.37 -1.53 10.17
C PHE A 120 -0.56 -2.18 8.81
N THR A 121 -1.31 -1.55 7.90
CA THR A 121 -1.62 -2.16 6.60
C THR A 121 -0.49 -1.96 5.60
N LEU A 122 -0.01 -0.74 5.40
CA LEU A 122 1.08 -0.46 4.45
C LEU A 122 2.43 -1.00 4.94
N LEU A 123 2.79 -0.76 6.20
CA LEU A 123 4.11 -1.17 6.71
C LEU A 123 4.16 -2.64 7.11
N GLN A 124 3.14 -3.14 7.83
CA GLN A 124 3.18 -4.48 8.41
C GLN A 124 2.35 -5.53 7.64
N GLY A 125 1.54 -5.12 6.66
CA GLY A 125 0.64 -6.03 5.94
C GLY A 125 -0.51 -6.58 6.78
N LYS A 126 -0.92 -5.88 7.85
CA LYS A 126 -2.00 -6.29 8.76
C LYS A 126 -3.28 -5.52 8.50
N VAL A 127 -4.43 -6.17 8.70
CA VAL A 127 -5.75 -5.55 8.56
C VAL A 127 -6.25 -5.11 9.94
N VAL A 128 -6.55 -3.82 10.11
CA VAL A 128 -6.94 -3.26 11.42
C VAL A 128 -8.39 -3.59 11.80
N LYS A 129 -9.32 -3.48 10.85
CA LYS A 129 -10.77 -3.69 11.09
C LYS A 129 -11.35 -4.72 10.10
N PRO A 130 -10.95 -5.99 10.16
CA PRO A 130 -11.28 -6.96 9.14
C PRO A 130 -12.79 -7.19 8.97
N GLN A 131 -13.57 -7.20 10.05
CA GLN A 131 -15.01 -7.49 9.98
C GLN A 131 -15.83 -6.39 9.28
N SER A 132 -15.37 -5.13 9.32
CA SER A 132 -16.11 -3.99 8.79
C SER A 132 -15.53 -3.41 7.51
N GLN A 133 -14.22 -3.55 7.28
CA GLN A 133 -13.52 -2.92 6.17
C GLN A 133 -12.99 -3.90 5.13
N LEU A 134 -12.61 -5.13 5.49
CA LEU A 134 -12.02 -6.07 4.54
C LEU A 134 -13.05 -6.49 3.48
N ARG A 135 -12.64 -6.44 2.21
CA ARG A 135 -13.45 -6.83 1.04
C ARG A 135 -12.87 -8.00 0.27
N GLY A 136 -11.64 -8.39 0.58
CA GLY A 136 -10.90 -9.43 -0.11
C GLY A 136 -9.42 -9.07 -0.23
N GLY A 137 -8.67 -9.93 -0.89
CA GLY A 137 -7.24 -9.75 -1.10
C GLY A 137 -6.48 -11.07 -1.17
N PHE A 138 -5.16 -10.97 -1.22
CA PHE A 138 -4.27 -12.12 -1.21
C PHE A 138 -2.95 -11.79 -0.51
N ASP A 139 -2.28 -12.82 -0.02
CA ASP A 139 -0.92 -12.79 0.52
C ASP A 139 -0.17 -14.00 -0.05
N ARG A 140 0.68 -13.77 -1.05
CA ARG A 140 1.43 -14.81 -1.74
C ARG A 140 2.52 -15.42 -0.86
N THR A 141 3.09 -14.63 0.05
CA THR A 141 4.11 -15.11 0.99
C THR A 141 3.53 -16.13 1.96
N LYS A 142 2.25 -15.96 2.34
CA LYS A 142 1.54 -16.89 3.24
C LYS A 142 0.64 -17.90 2.51
N GLY A 143 0.50 -17.81 1.19
CA GLY A 143 -0.43 -18.63 0.43
C GLY A 143 -1.91 -18.39 0.76
N LEU A 144 -2.26 -17.19 1.24
CA LEU A 144 -3.63 -16.87 1.66
C LEU A 144 -4.37 -16.08 0.58
N VAL A 145 -5.66 -16.37 0.44
CA VAL A 145 -6.58 -15.63 -0.45
C VAL A 145 -7.91 -15.41 0.27
N SER A 146 -8.51 -14.25 0.06
CA SER A 146 -9.81 -13.85 0.59
C SER A 146 -10.65 -13.29 -0.55
N TRP A 147 -11.86 -13.81 -0.71
CA TRP A 147 -12.85 -13.43 -1.73
C TRP A 147 -14.11 -12.90 -1.07
#